data_AF-Q45SS2-F1
#
_entry.id   AF-Q45SS2-F1
#
_cell.length_a   1.000
_cell.length_b   1.000
_cell.length_c   1.000
_cell.angle_alpha   90.00
_cell.angle_beta   90.00
_cell.angle_gamma   90.00
#
_symmetry.space_group_name_H-M   'P 1'
#
loop_
_entity.id
_entity.type
_entity.pdbx_description
1 polymer ?
#
loop_
_entity_poly.entity_id
_entity_poly.type
_entity_poly.pdbx_seq_one_letter_code
_entity_poly.pdbx_strand_id
1 'polypeptide(L)'
;TYTVVQSKYEKALKDMQKGITDKKIKSIAISYEGKPVTTITVADMDTKGKTSTKEELASALLKTTVNDKLDNLGDGDYVDFDITYVGDADRLTAGDLNTFAKGIADSTEKKIPAAKGSNYGVAKTNSGTG
;
A
#
# COMPACT_ATOMS: atom_id res chain seq x y z
N THR A 1 12.85 -12.04 7.48
CA THR A 1 12.30 -12.58 8.74
C THR A 1 12.91 -11.86 9.91
N TYR A 2 12.10 -11.46 10.88
CA TYR A 2 12.53 -10.79 12.11
C TYR A 2 11.90 -11.52 13.30
N THR A 3 12.67 -11.75 14.36
CA THR A 3 12.22 -12.50 15.54
C THR A 3 12.37 -11.63 16.78
N VAL A 4 11.34 -11.63 17.62
CA VAL A 4 11.30 -10.84 18.86
C VAL A 4 11.02 -11.78 20.01
N VAL A 5 11.81 -11.65 21.08
CA VAL A 5 11.57 -12.36 22.34
C VAL A 5 10.31 -11.83 23.02
N GLN A 6 9.59 -12.70 23.73
CA GLN A 6 8.33 -12.34 24.41
C GLN A 6 8.45 -11.05 25.24
N SER A 7 9.52 -10.87 26.02
CA SER A 7 9.72 -9.67 26.85
C SER A 7 9.76 -8.33 26.09
N LYS A 8 9.85 -8.36 24.75
CA LYS A 8 9.85 -7.17 23.87
C LYS A 8 8.65 -7.12 22.92
N TYR A 9 7.66 -8.01 23.08
CA TYR A 9 6.52 -8.10 22.16
C TYR A 9 5.75 -6.79 22.10
N GLU A 10 5.58 -6.08 23.22
CA GLU A 10 4.81 -4.83 23.26
C GLU A 10 5.37 -3.77 22.32
N LYS A 11 6.70 -3.68 22.22
CA LYS A 11 7.34 -2.71 21.32
C LYS A 11 7.09 -3.11 19.87
N ALA A 12 7.24 -4.39 19.53
CA ALA A 12 6.98 -4.88 18.18
C ALA A 12 5.50 -4.68 17.79
N LEU A 13 4.58 -4.94 18.72
CA LEU A 13 3.15 -4.71 18.52
C LEU A 13 2.85 -3.22 18.28
N LYS A 14 3.43 -2.32 19.08
CA LYS A 14 3.31 -0.87 18.88
C LYS A 14 3.88 -0.41 17.53
N ASP A 15 5.02 -0.97 17.11
CA ASP A 15 5.63 -0.65 15.81
C ASP A 15 4.74 -1.10 14.64
N MET A 16 4.11 -2.28 14.74
CA MET A 16 3.12 -2.76 13.74
C MET A 16 1.86 -1.90 13.72
N GLN A 17 1.30 -1.56 14.90
CA GLN A 17 0.17 -0.64 15.02
C GLN A 17 0.48 0.71 14.39
N LYS A 18 1.69 1.26 14.63
CA LYS A 18 2.14 2.50 13.99
C LYS A 18 2.25 2.35 12.48
N GLY A 19 2.77 1.22 11.99
CA GLY A 19 2.84 0.92 10.56
C GLY A 19 1.46 0.90 9.88
N ILE A 20 0.43 0.41 10.57
CA ILE A 20 -0.97 0.49 10.10
C ILE A 20 -1.45 1.95 10.08
N THR A 21 -1.32 2.69 11.19
CA THR A 21 -1.81 4.08 11.28
C THR A 21 -1.08 5.05 10.35
N ASP A 22 0.20 4.80 10.08
CA ASP A 22 1.01 5.55 9.11
C ASP A 22 0.72 5.16 7.66
N LYS A 23 -0.23 4.25 7.39
CA LYS A 23 -0.58 3.75 6.05
C LYS A 23 0.57 3.06 5.33
N LYS A 24 1.48 2.44 6.08
CA LYS A 24 2.59 1.64 5.55
C LYS A 24 2.27 0.16 5.46
N ILE A 25 1.36 -0.34 6.28
CA ILE A 25 0.94 -1.75 6.29
C ILE A 25 -0.49 -1.85 5.75
N LYS A 26 -0.71 -2.76 4.78
CA LYS A 26 -2.04 -3.00 4.18
C LYS A 26 -2.79 -4.16 4.86
N SER A 27 -2.05 -5.19 5.27
CA SER A 27 -2.61 -6.36 5.94
C SER A 27 -1.58 -7.06 6.82
N ILE A 28 -2.08 -7.76 7.84
CA ILE A 28 -1.27 -8.64 8.70
C ILE A 28 -2.02 -9.97 8.83
N ALA A 29 -1.44 -11.05 8.32
CA ALA A 29 -1.90 -12.40 8.59
C ALA A 29 -1.21 -12.92 9.86
N ILE A 30 -1.99 -13.54 10.74
CA ILE A 30 -1.58 -13.94 12.08
C ILE A 30 -1.70 -15.46 12.18
N SER A 31 -0.63 -16.11 12.62
CA SER A 31 -0.59 -17.54 12.86
C SER A 31 -0.04 -17.85 14.25
N TYR A 32 -0.62 -18.84 14.93
CA TYR A 32 -0.10 -19.36 16.19
C TYR A 32 0.51 -20.73 15.94
N GLU A 33 1.80 -20.88 16.25
CA GLU A 33 2.54 -22.13 16.01
C GLU A 33 2.39 -22.64 14.55
N GLY A 34 2.46 -21.70 13.60
CA GLY A 34 2.28 -21.97 12.16
C GLY A 34 0.83 -22.25 11.72
N LYS A 35 -0.16 -22.21 12.61
CA LYS A 35 -1.57 -22.38 12.27
C LYS A 35 -2.23 -21.02 12.04
N PRO A 36 -2.82 -20.76 10.86
CA PRO A 36 -3.49 -19.50 10.58
C PRO A 36 -4.67 -19.26 11.53
N VAL A 37 -4.74 -18.04 12.07
CA VAL A 37 -5.82 -17.59 12.98
C VAL A 37 -6.74 -16.63 12.26
N THR A 38 -6.17 -15.56 11.70
CA THR A 38 -6.93 -14.51 11.01
C THR A 38 -6.02 -13.65 10.14
N THR A 39 -6.62 -12.87 9.25
CA THR A 39 -5.95 -11.80 8.52
C THR A 39 -6.68 -10.49 8.76
N ILE A 40 -5.93 -9.47 9.21
CA ILE A 40 -6.44 -8.12 9.37
C ILE A 40 -6.08 -7.33 8.13
N THR A 41 -7.07 -6.99 7.31
CA THR A 41 -6.91 -6.16 6.11
C THR A 41 -7.50 -4.77 6.38
N VAL A 42 -6.69 -3.72 6.22
CA VAL A 42 -7.13 -2.34 6.51
C VAL A 42 -8.31 -1.93 5.63
N ALA A 43 -8.29 -2.30 4.35
CA ALA A 43 -9.33 -1.95 3.39
C ALA A 43 -10.73 -2.50 3.77
N ASP A 44 -10.77 -3.61 4.51
CA ASP A 44 -12.00 -4.33 4.87
C ASP A 44 -12.66 -3.78 6.15
N MET A 45 -12.01 -2.84 6.84
CA MET A 45 -12.57 -2.26 8.06
C MET A 45 -13.82 -1.43 7.77
N ASP A 46 -14.91 -1.75 8.48
CA ASP A 46 -16.17 -1.01 8.40
C ASP A 46 -16.17 0.22 9.32
N THR A 47 -16.25 1.40 8.70
CA THR A 47 -16.32 2.71 9.37
C THR A 47 -17.74 3.26 9.46
N LYS A 48 -18.77 2.54 9.00
CA LYS A 48 -20.15 3.03 9.01
C LYS A 48 -20.60 3.33 10.45
N GLY A 49 -20.98 4.59 10.68
CA GLY A 49 -21.42 5.05 12.01
C GLY A 49 -20.29 5.20 13.04
N LYS A 50 -19.02 5.13 12.64
CA LYS A 50 -17.86 5.32 13.51
C LYS A 50 -17.12 6.60 13.12
N THR A 51 -16.53 7.26 14.11
CA THR A 51 -15.64 8.43 13.90
C THR A 51 -14.20 8.02 13.58
N SER A 52 -13.82 6.79 13.93
CA SER A 52 -12.49 6.23 13.68
C SER A 52 -12.27 5.90 12.21
N THR A 53 -11.03 6.08 11.76
CA THR A 53 -10.52 5.65 10.47
C THR A 53 -10.41 4.13 10.38
N LYS A 54 -10.28 3.59 9.16
CA LYS A 54 -10.04 2.16 8.94
C LYS A 54 -8.75 1.70 9.62
N GLU A 55 -7.71 2.53 9.55
CA GLU A 55 -6.41 2.29 10.14
C GLU A 55 -6.46 2.20 11.67
N GLU A 56 -7.21 3.10 12.32
CA GLU A 56 -7.41 3.04 13.78
C GLU A 56 -8.16 1.78 14.20
N LEU A 57 -9.19 1.38 13.45
CA LEU A 57 -9.94 0.14 13.70
C LEU A 57 -9.08 -1.11 13.52
N ALA A 58 -8.30 -1.19 12.44
CA ALA A 58 -7.38 -2.30 12.19
C ALA A 58 -6.27 -2.37 13.25
N SER A 59 -5.71 -1.22 13.65
CA SER A 59 -4.69 -1.13 14.69
C SER A 59 -5.22 -1.58 16.06
N ALA A 60 -6.44 -1.20 16.41
CA ALA A 60 -7.10 -1.66 17.62
C ALA A 60 -7.38 -3.17 17.56
N LEU A 61 -7.91 -3.66 16.43
CA LEU A 61 -8.19 -5.08 16.22
C LEU A 61 -6.94 -5.94 16.31
N LEU A 62 -5.80 -5.48 15.77
CA LEU A 62 -4.53 -6.18 15.91
C LEU A 62 -4.19 -6.40 17.39
N LYS A 63 -4.20 -5.33 18.19
CA LYS A 63 -3.93 -5.43 19.62
C LYS A 63 -4.88 -6.40 20.31
N THR A 64 -6.19 -6.24 20.12
CA THR A 64 -7.17 -7.12 20.78
C THR A 64 -7.06 -8.58 20.35
N THR A 65 -6.56 -8.84 19.14
CA THR A 65 -6.41 -10.21 18.62
C THR A 65 -5.23 -10.94 19.26
N VAL A 66 -4.09 -10.27 19.49
CA VAL A 66 -2.84 -10.96 19.85
C VAL A 66 -2.30 -10.65 21.24
N ASN A 67 -2.76 -9.60 21.91
CA ASN A 67 -2.17 -9.12 23.16
C ASN A 67 -2.15 -10.22 24.24
N ASP A 68 -3.29 -10.87 24.49
CA ASP A 68 -3.39 -11.87 25.56
C ASP A 68 -2.55 -13.12 25.27
N LYS A 69 -2.47 -13.54 23.99
CA LYS A 69 -1.64 -14.68 23.57
C LYS A 69 -0.15 -14.36 23.68
N LEU A 70 0.28 -13.15 23.28
CA LEU A 70 1.68 -12.73 23.38
C LEU A 70 2.13 -12.54 24.84
N ASP A 71 1.23 -12.06 25.70
CA ASP A 71 1.51 -11.88 27.13
C ASP A 71 1.70 -13.22 27.84
N ASN A 72 0.92 -14.23 27.44
CA ASN A 72 0.91 -15.57 28.04
C ASN A 72 1.40 -16.64 27.06
N LEU A 73 2.50 -16.37 26.37
CA LEU A 73 3.14 -17.32 25.47
C LEU A 73 3.67 -18.52 26.29
N GLY A 74 3.33 -19.74 25.87
CA GLY A 74 3.89 -20.95 26.46
C GLY A 74 5.38 -21.09 26.14
N ASP A 75 6.09 -21.93 26.90
CA ASP A 75 7.49 -22.24 26.59
C ASP A 75 7.57 -22.99 25.24
N GLY A 76 8.35 -22.46 24.31
CA GLY A 76 8.46 -22.97 22.94
C GLY A 76 7.36 -22.53 21.96
N ASP A 77 6.30 -21.87 22.42
CA ASP A 77 5.26 -21.31 21.56
C ASP A 77 5.80 -20.12 20.74
N TYR A 78 5.12 -19.78 19.64
CA TYR A 78 5.36 -18.56 18.89
C TYR A 78 4.13 -18.05 18.15
N VAL A 79 4.15 -16.76 17.82
CA VAL A 79 3.15 -16.08 16.97
C VAL A 79 3.87 -15.49 15.78
N ASP A 80 3.40 -15.83 14.58
CA ASP A 80 3.90 -15.26 13.34
C ASP A 80 2.99 -14.15 12.84
N PHE A 81 3.63 -13.12 12.29
CA PHE A 81 2.98 -12.00 11.63
C PHE A 81 3.50 -11.89 10.21
N ASP A 82 2.67 -12.30 9.25
CA ASP A 82 2.92 -12.09 7.83
C ASP A 82 2.38 -10.71 7.44
N ILE A 83 3.27 -9.73 7.47
CA ILE A 83 2.97 -8.32 7.22
C ILE A 83 3.11 -8.05 5.73
N THR A 84 2.07 -7.48 5.12
CA THR A 84 2.18 -6.94 3.76
C THR A 84 2.20 -5.41 3.80
N TYR A 85 3.25 -4.80 3.26
CA TYR A 85 3.38 -3.34 3.23
C TYR A 85 2.71 -2.73 2.00
N VAL A 86 2.34 -1.46 2.13
CA VAL A 86 1.94 -0.60 1.01
C VAL A 86 3.18 -0.37 0.16
N GLY A 87 3.11 -0.75 -1.12
CA GLY A 87 4.27 -0.67 -2.01
C GLY A 87 5.11 -1.95 -2.10
N ASP A 88 4.81 -3.02 -1.33
CA ASP A 88 5.32 -4.39 -1.58
C ASP A 88 4.73 -5.03 -2.87
N ALA A 89 4.17 -4.17 -3.70
CA ALA A 89 3.79 -4.30 -5.10
C ALA A 89 2.47 -5.02 -5.37
N ASP A 90 1.47 -4.23 -5.75
CA ASP A 90 0.89 -4.46 -7.08
C ASP A 90 2.03 -4.10 -8.06
N ARG A 91 2.85 -5.07 -8.46
CA ARG A 91 3.86 -4.83 -9.50
C ARG A 91 3.08 -4.41 -10.73
N LEU A 92 3.41 -3.28 -11.34
CA LEU A 92 2.93 -2.97 -12.68
C LEU A 92 3.21 -4.20 -13.54
N THR A 93 2.15 -4.85 -14.01
CA THR A 93 2.28 -5.98 -14.90
C THR A 93 2.82 -5.48 -16.23
N ALA A 94 3.36 -6.38 -17.05
CA ALA A 94 3.67 -6.03 -18.43
C ALA A 94 2.44 -5.47 -19.18
N GLY A 95 1.22 -5.87 -18.78
CA GLY A 95 -0.04 -5.32 -19.28
C GLY A 95 -0.29 -3.86 -18.87
N ASP A 96 0.01 -3.50 -17.63
CA ASP A 96 -0.13 -2.12 -17.14
C ASP A 96 0.87 -1.20 -17.84
N LEU A 97 2.11 -1.67 -18.02
CA LEU A 97 3.13 -0.94 -18.76
C LEU A 97 2.77 -0.78 -20.24
N ASN A 98 2.24 -1.83 -20.88
CA ASN A 98 1.79 -1.76 -22.27
C ASN A 98 0.59 -0.83 -22.45
N THR A 99 -0.35 -0.83 -21.50
CA THR A 99 -1.50 0.07 -21.52
C THR A 99 -1.06 1.53 -21.40
N PHE A 100 -0.12 1.81 -20.49
CA PHE A 100 0.44 3.14 -20.32
C PHE A 100 1.22 3.60 -21.57
N ALA A 101 2.06 2.72 -22.12
CA ALA A 101 2.82 2.99 -23.35
C ALA A 101 1.89 3.26 -24.54
N LYS A 102 0.79 2.49 -24.67
CA LYS A 102 -0.22 2.69 -25.69
C LYS A 102 -0.96 4.01 -25.51
N GLY A 103 -1.32 4.40 -24.29
CA GLY A 103 -1.95 5.69 -24.01
C GLY A 103 -1.08 6.90 -24.38
N ILE A 104 0.24 6.79 -24.22
CA ILE A 104 1.18 7.82 -24.70
C ILE A 104 1.22 7.85 -26.23
N ALA A 105 1.36 6.67 -26.86
CA ALA A 105 1.50 6.57 -28.31
C ALA A 105 0.23 7.01 -29.06
N ASP A 106 -0.95 6.73 -28.51
CA ASP A 106 -2.24 7.07 -29.11
C ASP A 106 -2.67 8.53 -28.79
N SER A 107 -1.86 9.30 -28.05
CA SER A 107 -2.20 10.67 -27.69
C SER A 107 -2.18 11.60 -28.92
N THR A 108 -3.34 12.12 -29.28
CA THR A 108 -3.50 13.10 -30.37
C THR A 108 -3.51 14.55 -29.86
N GLU A 109 -3.17 14.77 -28.59
CA GLU A 109 -3.27 16.08 -27.96
C GLU A 109 -2.20 17.04 -28.52
N LYS A 110 -2.64 18.11 -29.19
CA LYS A 110 -1.73 19.13 -29.71
C LYS A 110 -1.26 20.04 -28.58
N LYS A 111 -0.03 19.82 -28.10
CA LYS A 111 0.58 20.65 -27.05
C LYS A 111 0.94 22.07 -27.52
N ILE A 112 1.11 22.27 -28.83
CA ILE A 112 1.30 23.59 -29.45
C ILE A 112 0.38 23.68 -30.67
N PRO A 113 -0.54 24.66 -30.74
CA PRO A 113 -1.43 24.82 -31.88
C PRO A 113 -0.68 25.35 -33.12
N ALA A 114 -1.30 25.24 -34.29
CA ALA A 114 -0.79 25.89 -35.50
C ALA A 114 -0.93 27.42 -35.38
N ALA A 115 0.04 28.17 -35.90
CA ALA A 115 -0.05 29.62 -35.95
C ALA A 115 -1.23 30.07 -36.84
N LYS A 116 -1.97 31.11 -36.42
CA LYS A 116 -3.08 31.70 -37.19
C LYS A 116 -3.20 33.20 -36.93
N GLY A 117 -2.97 34.02 -37.96
CA GLY A 117 -3.00 35.48 -37.82
C GLY A 117 -2.01 35.96 -36.77
N SER A 118 -2.48 36.72 -35.78
CA SER A 118 -1.67 37.19 -34.65
C SER A 118 -1.47 36.16 -33.52
N ASN A 119 -2.02 34.95 -33.65
CA ASN A 119 -1.85 33.90 -32.65
C ASN A 119 -0.60 33.08 -32.93
N TYR A 120 0.32 33.06 -31.96
CA TYR A 120 1.54 32.26 -31.98
C TYR A 120 1.25 30.75 -32.01
N GLY A 121 2.10 30.00 -32.71
CA GLY A 121 1.99 28.56 -32.85
C GLY A 121 3.05 28.00 -33.80
N VAL A 122 2.96 26.71 -34.13
CA VAL A 122 3.87 26.09 -35.10
C VAL A 122 3.63 26.69 -36.49
N ALA A 123 4.70 27.22 -37.11
CA ALA A 123 4.70 27.73 -38.48
C ALA A 123 5.58 26.83 -39.38
N LYS A 124 5.16 26.62 -40.63
CA LYS A 124 6.01 25.93 -41.62
C LYS A 124 7.18 26.84 -41.98
N THR A 125 8.40 26.40 -41.75
CA THR A 125 9.59 27.02 -42.35
C THR A 125 9.71 26.51 -43.77
N ASN A 126 9.34 27.33 -44.77
CA ASN A 126 9.78 27.08 -46.13
C ASN A 126 11.28 27.43 -46.18
N SER A 127 12.14 26.47 -45.89
CA SER A 127 13.56 26.58 -46.22
C SER A 127 13.68 26.43 -47.74
N GLY A 128 13.44 27.53 -48.46
CA GLY A 128 13.72 27.60 -49.89
C GLY A 128 15.21 27.39 -50.12
N THR A 129 15.55 26.34 -50.85
CA THR A 129 16.81 26.23 -51.59
C THR A 129 16.92 27.44 -52.51
N GLY A 130 18.09 28.09 -52.50
CA GLY A 130 18.41 29.25 -53.36
C GLY A 130 18.41 28.95 -54.85
#